data_AF-A0A3P7N0P4-F1
#
_entry.id   AF-A0A3P7N0P4-F1
#
_cell.length_a   1.000
_cell.length_b   1.000
_cell.length_c   1.000
_cell.angle_alpha   90.00
_cell.angle_beta   90.00
_cell.angle_gamma   90.00
#
_symmetry.space_group_name_H-M   'P 1'
#
loop_
_entity.id
_entity.type
_entity.pdbx_description
1 polymer ?
#
loop_
_entity_poly.entity_id
_entity_poly.type
_entity_poly.pdbx_seq_one_letter_code
_entity_poly.pdbx_strand_id
1 'polypeptide(L)'
;MTMAFQRRREVLFKLSNGAVSRPGKPDAKFRQFNKIEDGREWVEVVIMEPLDYEQAQNYTLTLTATDVNSHVSSSRSFVVLVQDVNDVVPQFTVDLFTGTVDEELTPAEYLEKVGKPITTVKAVDLDSNGPQNEVGVNILLILCHALYI
;
A
#
# COMPACT_ATOMS: atom_id res chain seq x y z
N MET A 1 25.58 -56.49 -4.27
CA MET A 1 25.05 -55.56 -3.26
C MET A 1 24.27 -54.49 -4.00
N THR A 2 22.95 -54.66 -4.10
CA THR A 2 22.08 -53.85 -4.95
C THR A 2 21.87 -52.49 -4.28
N MET A 3 22.37 -51.41 -4.88
CA MET A 3 22.00 -50.06 -4.45
C MET A 3 20.55 -49.82 -4.85
N ALA A 4 19.67 -49.72 -3.85
CA ALA A 4 18.30 -49.27 -4.07
C ALA A 4 18.36 -47.83 -4.58
N PHE A 5 18.01 -47.64 -5.85
CA PHE A 5 17.77 -46.32 -6.41
C PHE A 5 16.47 -45.81 -5.78
N GLN A 6 16.59 -45.02 -4.71
CA GLN A 6 15.46 -44.34 -4.10
C GLN A 6 14.86 -43.42 -5.17
N ARG A 7 13.75 -43.83 -5.79
CA ARG A 7 12.97 -43.00 -6.71
C ARG A 7 12.72 -41.67 -6.01
N ARG A 8 13.25 -40.56 -6.54
CA ARG A 8 12.81 -39.23 -6.12
C ARG A 8 11.30 -39.21 -6.25
N ARG A 9 10.59 -38.93 -5.16
CA ARG A 9 9.15 -38.68 -5.24
C ARG A 9 9.01 -37.34 -5.92
N GLU A 10 8.50 -37.34 -7.14
CA GLU A 10 8.17 -36.11 -7.84
C GLU A 10 6.95 -35.49 -7.15
N VAL A 11 7.15 -34.32 -6.55
CA VAL A 11 6.10 -33.55 -5.88
C VAL A 11 5.82 -32.31 -6.72
N LEU A 12 4.56 -32.15 -7.13
CA LEU A 12 4.09 -30.97 -7.82
C LEU A 12 3.59 -29.96 -6.79
N PHE A 13 4.18 -28.76 -6.81
CA PHE A 13 3.70 -27.64 -6.01
C PHE A 13 2.75 -26.78 -6.84
N LYS A 14 1.69 -26.26 -6.23
CA LYS A 14 0.79 -25.27 -6.82
C LYS A 14 0.44 -24.20 -5.80
N LEU A 15 0.61 -22.95 -6.18
CA LEU A 15 0.22 -21.78 -5.40
C LEU A 15 -1.15 -21.30 -5.88
N SER A 16 -2.04 -20.99 -4.94
CA SER A 16 -3.32 -20.33 -5.21
C SER A 16 -3.51 -19.15 -4.27
N ASN A 17 -4.04 -18.04 -4.78
CA ASN A 17 -4.51 -16.93 -3.97
C ASN A 17 -5.98 -17.19 -3.57
N GLY A 18 -6.29 -17.12 -2.28
CA GLY A 18 -7.63 -17.28 -1.73
C GLY A 18 -8.52 -16.05 -1.93
N ALA A 19 -7.99 -14.95 -2.48
CA ALA A 19 -8.80 -13.83 -2.92
C ALA A 19 -9.67 -14.25 -4.11
N VAL A 20 -10.93 -13.81 -4.13
CA VAL A 20 -11.81 -13.98 -5.28
C VAL A 20 -11.18 -13.24 -6.46
N SER A 21 -10.46 -13.96 -7.32
CA SER A 21 -9.97 -13.40 -8.57
C SER A 21 -11.17 -12.82 -9.31
N ARG A 22 -11.14 -11.51 -9.58
CA ARG A 22 -12.14 -10.86 -10.45
C ARG A 22 -12.17 -11.65 -11.77
N PRO A 23 -13.35 -12.03 -12.30
CA PRO A 23 -13.43 -12.82 -13.52
C PRO A 23 -12.70 -12.08 -14.65
N GLY A 24 -11.64 -12.70 -15.19
CA GLY A 24 -10.85 -12.16 -16.30
C GLY A 24 -9.41 -11.74 -15.99
N LYS A 25 -8.98 -11.72 -14.72
CA LYS A 25 -7.55 -11.60 -14.37
C LYS A 25 -7.12 -12.78 -13.48
N PRO A 26 -6.27 -13.70 -13.95
CA PRO A 26 -5.60 -14.60 -13.03
C PRO A 26 -4.75 -13.74 -12.09
N ASP A 27 -4.89 -13.92 -10.78
CA ASP A 27 -4.10 -13.20 -9.77
C ASP A 27 -2.62 -13.62 -9.88
N ALA A 28 -1.93 -13.04 -10.86
CA ALA A 28 -0.56 -13.33 -11.24
C ALA A 28 0.46 -12.55 -10.40
N LYS A 29 0.02 -11.81 -9.36
CA LYS A 29 0.88 -11.02 -8.48
C LYS A 29 1.95 -11.85 -7.77
N PHE A 30 1.68 -13.15 -7.55
CA PHE A 30 2.62 -14.08 -6.94
C PHE A 30 2.89 -15.27 -7.85
N ARG A 31 4.14 -15.71 -7.89
CA ARG A 31 4.56 -16.92 -8.59
C ARG A 31 5.47 -17.75 -7.71
N GLN A 32 5.25 -19.06 -7.72
CA GLN A 32 6.13 -20.01 -7.06
C GLN A 32 7.20 -20.55 -8.02
N PHE A 33 8.39 -20.80 -7.48
CA PHE A 33 9.50 -21.45 -8.16
C PHE A 33 10.04 -22.56 -7.29
N ASN A 34 10.33 -23.71 -7.91
CA ASN A 34 11.01 -24.79 -7.21
C ASN A 34 12.51 -24.52 -7.23
N LYS A 35 13.14 -24.54 -6.07
CA LYS A 35 14.58 -24.37 -5.90
C LYS A 35 15.17 -25.57 -5.20
N ILE A 36 16.37 -25.98 -5.61
CA ILE A 36 17.12 -27.04 -4.95
C ILE A 36 18.37 -26.41 -4.36
N GLU A 37 18.53 -26.51 -3.04
CA GLU A 37 19.66 -25.94 -2.30
C GLU A 37 20.12 -26.93 -1.23
N ASP A 38 21.41 -27.25 -1.21
CA ASP A 38 22.01 -28.27 -0.34
C ASP A 38 21.32 -29.64 -0.37
N GLY A 39 20.81 -30.03 -1.55
CA GLY A 39 20.08 -31.28 -1.74
C GLY A 39 18.66 -31.28 -1.16
N ARG A 40 18.17 -30.13 -0.67
CA ARG A 40 16.78 -29.93 -0.21
C ARG A 40 15.98 -29.19 -1.27
N GLU A 41 14.71 -29.56 -1.40
CA GLU A 41 13.76 -28.87 -2.26
C GLU A 41 13.05 -27.78 -1.47
N TRP A 42 13.00 -26.59 -2.06
CA TRP A 42 12.39 -25.39 -1.54
C TRP A 42 11.37 -24.86 -2.55
N VAL A 43 10.36 -24.17 -2.03
CA VAL A 43 9.45 -23.38 -2.84
C VAL A 43 9.70 -21.92 -2.50
N GLU A 44 10.19 -21.16 -3.48
CA GLU A 44 10.32 -19.71 -3.38
C GLU A 44 9.07 -19.05 -3.97
N VAL A 45 8.48 -18.12 -3.24
CA VAL A 45 7.34 -17.32 -3.72
C VAL A 45 7.85 -15.92 -4.01
N VAL A 46 7.67 -15.49 -5.26
CA VAL A 46 8.17 -14.22 -5.77
C VAL A 46 7.00 -13.33 -6.19
N ILE A 47 7.16 -12.05 -5.91
CA ILE A 47 6.24 -11.01 -6.34
C ILE A 47 6.52 -10.68 -7.81
N MET A 48 5.52 -10.83 -8.67
CA MET A 48 5.64 -10.61 -10.12
C MET A 48 5.14 -9.23 -10.54
N GLU A 49 4.26 -8.62 -9.74
CA GLU A 49 3.69 -7.30 -9.97
C GLU A 49 3.72 -6.52 -8.65
N PRO A 50 3.87 -5.18 -8.70
CA PRO A 50 3.87 -4.36 -7.49
C PRO A 50 2.60 -4.60 -6.66
N LEU A 51 2.79 -4.62 -5.35
CA LEU A 51 1.72 -4.66 -4.36
C LEU A 51 1.37 -3.22 -4.00
N ASP A 52 0.08 -2.97 -3.90
CA ASP A 52 -0.51 -1.65 -3.68
C ASP A 52 -1.41 -1.82 -2.46
N TYR A 53 -1.11 -1.07 -1.40
CA TYR A 53 -1.76 -1.22 -0.10
C TYR A 53 -3.23 -0.78 -0.17
N GLU A 54 -3.49 0.29 -0.91
CA GLU A 54 -4.79 0.91 -1.16
C GLU A 54 -5.68 -0.05 -1.95
N GLN A 55 -5.08 -0.87 -2.82
CA GLN A 55 -5.78 -1.93 -3.54
C GLN A 55 -6.06 -3.16 -2.67
N ALA A 56 -5.08 -3.64 -1.90
CA ALA A 56 -5.24 -4.82 -1.05
C ALA A 56 -4.20 -4.86 0.08
N GLN A 57 -4.70 -4.84 1.32
CA GLN A 57 -3.85 -4.84 2.53
C GLN A 57 -3.25 -6.22 2.85
N ASN A 58 -3.85 -7.31 2.35
CA ASN A 58 -3.34 -8.66 2.56
C ASN A 58 -3.71 -9.63 1.44
N TYR A 59 -2.90 -10.68 1.31
CA TYR A 59 -3.14 -11.82 0.42
C TYR A 59 -3.06 -13.12 1.20
N THR A 60 -4.10 -13.95 1.11
CA THR A 60 -4.07 -15.31 1.67
C THR A 60 -3.63 -16.28 0.59
N LEU A 61 -2.42 -16.80 0.70
CA LEU A 61 -1.86 -17.74 -0.27
C LEU A 61 -1.93 -19.15 0.29
N THR A 62 -2.30 -20.10 -0.55
CA THR A 62 -2.32 -21.53 -0.22
C THR A 62 -1.37 -22.25 -1.15
N LEU A 63 -0.39 -22.94 -0.55
CA LEU A 63 0.55 -23.80 -1.25
C LEU A 63 0.08 -25.24 -1.11
N THR A 64 -0.13 -25.91 -2.24
CA THR A 64 -0.54 -27.31 -2.32
C THR A 64 0.60 -28.14 -2.90
N ALA A 65 1.01 -29.17 -2.19
CA ALA A 65 2.00 -30.15 -2.62
C ALA A 65 1.27 -31.47 -2.96
N THR A 66 1.43 -31.96 -4.17
CA THR A 66 0.80 -33.20 -4.66
C THR A 66 1.88 -34.18 -5.09
N ASP A 67 1.88 -35.37 -4.49
CA ASP A 67 2.74 -36.47 -4.92
C ASP A 67 2.17 -37.05 -6.23
N VAL A 68 2.96 -37.05 -7.30
CA VAL A 68 2.47 -37.44 -8.65
C VAL A 68 2.15 -38.92 -8.76
N ASN A 69 2.75 -39.77 -7.92
CA ASN A 69 2.59 -41.22 -8.00
C ASN A 69 1.34 -41.67 -7.23
N SER A 70 1.16 -41.11 -6.03
CA SER A 70 0.06 -41.47 -5.13
C SER A 70 -1.16 -40.57 -5.25
N HIS A 71 -1.04 -39.44 -5.97
CA HIS A 71 -2.07 -38.41 -6.09
C HIS A 71 -2.56 -37.85 -4.73
N VAL A 72 -1.77 -38.05 -3.67
CA VAL A 72 -2.04 -37.49 -2.36
C VAL A 72 -1.57 -36.05 -2.33
N SER A 73 -2.45 -35.14 -1.94
CA SER A 73 -2.16 -33.71 -1.79
C SER A 73 -2.19 -33.26 -0.34
N SER A 74 -1.27 -32.39 0.03
CA SER A 74 -1.28 -31.64 1.29
C SER A 74 -1.22 -30.15 0.98
N SER A 75 -1.90 -29.32 1.78
CA SER A 75 -1.93 -27.88 1.55
C SER A 75 -1.66 -27.10 2.84
N ARG A 76 -1.06 -25.92 2.68
CA ARG A 76 -0.79 -24.98 3.77
C ARG A 76 -1.04 -23.56 3.33
N SER A 77 -1.82 -22.84 4.12
CA SER A 77 -2.11 -21.43 3.89
C SER A 77 -1.22 -20.52 4.74
N PHE A 78 -0.86 -19.37 4.18
CA PHE A 78 -0.13 -18.30 4.85
C PHE A 78 -0.63 -16.94 4.35
N VAL A 79 -0.44 -15.91 5.17
CA VAL A 79 -0.91 -14.55 4.87
C VAL A 79 0.29 -13.66 4.58
N VAL A 80 0.25 -12.97 3.45
CA VAL A 80 1.19 -11.89 3.10
C VAL A 80 0.52 -10.57 3.47
N LEU A 81 1.13 -9.82 4.38
CA LEU A 81 0.68 -8.49 4.76
C LEU A 81 1.42 -7.47 3.89
N VAL A 82 0.67 -6.58 3.26
CA VAL A 82 1.25 -5.45 2.51
C VAL A 82 1.56 -4.35 3.51
N GLN A 83 2.76 -3.80 3.44
CA GLN A 83 3.12 -2.64 4.25
C GLN A 83 2.67 -1.37 3.55
N ASP A 84 1.94 -0.56 4.28
CA ASP A 84 1.52 0.77 3.87
C ASP A 84 2.74 1.70 3.80
N VAL A 85 2.82 2.49 2.73
CA VAL A 85 3.87 3.47 2.47
C VAL A 85 3.21 4.78 2.06
N ASN A 86 3.75 5.91 2.53
CA ASN A 86 3.21 7.21 2.15
C ASN A 86 3.58 7.55 0.69
N ASP A 87 2.72 7.16 -0.24
CA ASP A 87 2.84 7.45 -1.67
C ASP A 87 1.66 8.24 -2.25
N VAL A 88 0.62 8.48 -1.45
CA VAL A 88 -0.40 9.48 -1.74
C VAL A 88 0.04 10.83 -1.17
N VAL A 89 -0.04 11.88 -2.00
CA VAL A 89 0.27 13.24 -1.56
C VAL A 89 -0.98 13.92 -1.02
N PRO A 90 -0.86 14.71 0.07
CA PRO A 90 -1.98 15.50 0.57
C PRO A 90 -2.53 16.44 -0.48
N GLN A 91 -3.87 16.51 -0.60
CA GLN A 91 -4.54 17.43 -1.51
C GLN A 91 -5.39 18.44 -0.76
N PHE A 92 -5.29 19.73 -1.14
CA PHE A 92 -6.19 20.75 -0.63
C PHE A 92 -7.63 20.50 -1.08
N THR A 93 -8.59 20.82 -0.21
CA THR A 93 -10.02 20.66 -0.54
C THR A 93 -10.50 21.63 -1.61
N VAL A 94 -9.77 22.73 -1.83
CA VAL A 94 -10.09 23.78 -2.80
C VAL A 94 -8.78 24.28 -3.42
N ASP A 95 -8.82 24.64 -4.70
CA ASP A 95 -7.65 25.15 -5.43
C ASP A 95 -7.23 26.57 -5.01
N LEU A 96 -8.18 27.37 -4.51
CA LEU A 96 -7.96 28.75 -4.10
C LEU A 96 -8.71 29.07 -2.81
N PHE A 97 -7.96 29.50 -1.79
CA PHE A 97 -8.51 30.04 -0.55
C PHE A 97 -8.39 31.57 -0.57
N THR A 98 -9.52 32.27 -0.57
CA THR A 98 -9.56 33.74 -0.49
C THR A 98 -10.05 34.18 0.88
N GLY A 99 -9.52 35.29 1.38
CA GLY A 99 -10.01 35.96 2.57
C GLY A 99 -9.76 37.45 2.47
N THR A 100 -10.63 38.24 3.08
CA THR A 100 -10.53 39.70 3.11
C THR A 100 -10.32 40.17 4.53
N VAL A 101 -9.41 41.12 4.70
CA VAL A 101 -9.15 41.79 5.97
C VAL A 101 -9.21 43.29 5.77
N ASP A 102 -9.58 43.98 6.85
CA ASP A 102 -9.53 45.42 6.93
C ASP A 102 -8.08 45.84 7.23
N GLU A 103 -7.52 46.74 6.42
CA GLU A 103 -6.14 47.21 6.60
C GLU A 103 -5.98 48.08 7.84
N GLU A 104 -7.06 48.64 8.36
CA GLU A 104 -7.06 49.47 9.57
C GLU A 104 -6.96 48.63 10.86
N LEU A 105 -7.10 47.31 10.78
CA LEU A 105 -7.09 46.42 11.95
C LEU A 105 -5.76 45.67 12.10
N THR A 106 -5.19 45.71 13.29
CA THR A 106 -4.10 44.81 13.66
C THR A 106 -4.60 43.36 13.79
N PRO A 107 -3.70 42.35 13.72
CA PRO A 107 -4.09 40.95 13.87
C PRO A 107 -4.83 40.64 15.18
N ALA A 108 -4.48 41.32 16.28
CA ALA A 108 -5.12 41.15 17.58
C ALA A 108 -6.54 41.73 17.58
N GLU A 109 -6.72 42.95 17.04
CA GLU A 109 -8.02 43.61 16.93
C GLU A 109 -8.96 42.85 15.99
N TYR A 110 -8.44 42.30 14.88
CA TYR A 110 -9.21 41.44 14.00
C TYR A 110 -9.76 40.22 14.74
N LEU A 111 -8.92 39.53 15.52
CA LEU A 111 -9.33 38.36 16.29
C LEU A 111 -10.33 38.71 17.39
N GLU A 112 -10.18 39.84 18.07
CA GLU A 112 -11.14 40.30 19.08
C GLU A 112 -12.50 40.65 18.46
N LYS A 113 -12.49 41.36 17.33
CA LYS A 113 -13.70 41.84 16.64
C LYS A 113 -14.47 40.72 15.92
N VAL A 114 -13.75 39.84 15.22
CA VAL A 114 -14.35 38.81 14.35
C VAL A 114 -14.45 37.45 15.07
N GLY A 115 -13.53 37.16 15.99
CA GLY A 115 -13.50 35.91 16.76
C GLY A 115 -13.19 34.66 15.92
N LYS A 116 -12.71 34.81 14.68
CA LYS A 116 -12.44 33.72 13.74
C LYS A 116 -11.20 34.02 12.88
N PRO A 117 -10.48 33.01 12.39
CA PRO A 117 -9.40 33.21 11.43
C PRO A 117 -9.93 33.70 10.08
N ILE A 118 -9.08 34.39 9.32
CA ILE A 118 -9.39 34.98 8.00
C ILE A 118 -9.90 33.90 7.02
N THR A 119 -9.22 32.76 7.00
CA THR A 119 -9.63 31.59 6.25
C THR A 119 -9.11 30.34 6.95
N THR A 120 -9.79 29.22 6.72
CA THR A 120 -9.35 27.91 7.20
C THR A 120 -8.94 27.09 5.99
N VAL A 121 -7.67 26.73 5.92
CA VAL A 121 -7.16 25.81 4.89
C VAL A 121 -7.34 24.37 5.38
N LYS A 122 -7.80 23.49 4.49
CA LYS A 122 -7.90 22.07 4.76
C LYS A 122 -7.27 21.31 3.61
N ALA A 123 -6.39 20.40 3.97
CA ALA A 123 -5.85 19.38 3.08
C ALA A 123 -6.19 18.01 3.64
N VAL A 124 -6.39 17.04 2.75
CA VAL A 124 -6.76 15.67 3.07
C VAL A 124 -5.73 14.78 2.39
N ASP A 125 -5.15 13.88 3.18
CA ASP A 125 -4.39 12.76 2.67
C ASP A 125 -5.28 11.51 2.69
N LEU A 126 -5.22 10.71 1.62
CA LEU A 126 -6.01 9.49 1.50
C LEU A 126 -5.24 8.24 1.95
N ASP A 127 -4.00 8.40 2.40
CA ASP A 127 -3.25 7.37 3.11
C ASP A 127 -3.99 6.86 4.35
N SER A 128 -3.65 5.64 4.76
CA SER A 128 -4.27 4.97 5.89
C SER A 128 -4.09 5.73 7.20
N ASN A 129 -5.03 5.52 8.13
CA ASN A 129 -4.99 6.13 9.47
C ASN A 129 -3.63 5.92 10.15
N GLY A 130 -3.03 7.01 10.65
CA GLY A 130 -1.75 6.99 11.35
C GLY A 130 -0.88 8.19 10.98
N PRO A 131 0.44 8.13 11.25
CA PRO A 131 1.37 9.21 10.88
C PRO A 131 1.47 9.42 9.36
N GLN A 132 1.00 8.46 8.56
CA GLN A 132 0.96 8.55 7.10
C GLN A 132 -0.12 9.49 6.58
N ASN A 133 -1.08 9.91 7.43
CA ASN A 133 -2.10 10.91 7.10
C ASN A 133 -1.84 12.25 7.83
N GLU A 134 -0.61 12.50 8.31
CA GLU A 134 -0.26 13.77 8.96
C GLU A 134 0.06 14.85 7.93
N VAL A 135 -0.81 15.86 7.84
CA VAL A 135 -0.64 16.96 6.89
C VAL A 135 -0.08 18.21 7.57
N GLY A 136 1.13 18.61 7.17
CA GLY A 136 1.74 19.88 7.55
C GLY A 136 1.50 20.97 6.49
N VAL A 137 1.03 22.15 6.91
CA VAL A 137 0.82 23.30 6.01
C VAL A 137 1.78 24.43 6.37
N ASN A 138 2.50 24.94 5.38
CA ASN A 138 3.36 26.11 5.50
C ASN A 138 2.83 27.26 4.63
N ILE A 139 2.91 28.49 5.14
CA ILE A 139 2.51 29.70 4.40
C ILE A 139 3.77 30.35 3.83
N LEU A 140 3.86 30.46 2.51
CA LEU A 140 4.87 31.27 1.85
C LEU A 140 4.27 32.61 1.42
N LEU A 141 4.65 33.68 2.11
CA LEU A 141 4.23 35.04 1.78
C LEU A 141 5.06 35.57 0.60
N ILE A 142 4.43 35.72 -0.55
CA ILE A 142 4.95 36.55 -1.63
C ILE A 142 4.32 37.93 -1.47
N LEU A 143 5.04 38.87 -0.86
CA LEU A 143 4.61 40.25 -0.78
C LEU A 143 4.60 40.84 -2.20
N CYS A 144 3.41 40.94 -2.80
CA CYS A 144 3.23 41.86 -3.90
C CYS A 144 3.22 43.27 -3.29
N HIS A 145 4.23 44.07 -3.63
CA HIS A 145 4.29 45.47 -3.26
C HIS A 145 3.08 46.17 -3.91
N ALA A 146 1.98 46.30 -3.17
CA ALA A 146 0.97 47.29 -3.50
C ALA A 146 1.59 48.64 -3.19
N LEU A 147 1.82 49.45 -4.23
CA LEU A 147 2.17 50.85 -4.07
C LEU A 147 1.12 51.50 -3.15
N TYR A 148 1.57 51.98 -1.99
CA TYR A 148 0.86 52.99 -1.22
C TYR A 148 0.66 54.20 -2.15
N ILE A 149 -0.58 54.61 -2.38
CA ILE A 149 -0.93 55.89 -3.03
C ILE A 149 -1.27 56.88 -1.92
#